data_AF-J9E6N8-F1
#
_entry.id   AF-J9E6N8-F1
#
_cell.length_a   1.000
_cell.length_b   1.000
_cell.length_c   1.000
_cell.angle_alpha   90.00
_cell.angle_beta   90.00
_cell.angle_gamma   90.00
#
_symmetry.space_group_name_H-M   'P 1'
#
loop_
_entity.id
_entity.type
_entity.pdbx_description
1 polymer ?
#
loop_
_entity_poly.entity_id
_entity_poly.type
_entity_poly.pdbx_seq_one_letter_code
_entity_poly.pdbx_strand_id
1 'polypeptide(L)'
;MMFDQYTKMIPLTFLLGFYVSNVVIRWWRQFECIPWPEDILSLLCTLIPGKDIKSQQRRHTIARYVNLVAALVYREISSTIRRRFPSMSHLVQSGLLTDTELQLINETSKEIKNIRWMIPLHWVQQNCHG
;
A
#
# COMPACT_ATOMS: atom_id res chain seq x y z
N MET A 1 43.72 27.37 -0.18
CA MET A 1 44.35 26.81 1.04
C MET A 1 43.37 26.65 2.22
N MET A 2 42.25 27.39 2.30
CA MET A 2 41.25 27.26 3.38
C MET A 2 40.42 25.95 3.34
N PHE A 3 40.00 25.47 2.16
CA PHE A 3 39.15 24.26 2.06
C PHE A 3 39.85 22.97 2.49
N ASP A 4 41.18 22.90 2.38
CA ASP A 4 41.98 21.72 2.69
C ASP A 4 42.15 21.49 4.22
N GLN A 5 41.91 22.54 5.02
CA GLN A 5 41.87 22.43 6.48
C GLN A 5 40.52 21.91 6.99
N TYR A 6 39.42 22.21 6.30
CA TYR A 6 38.08 21.74 6.69
C TYR A 6 37.85 20.25 6.35
N THR A 7 38.40 19.76 5.24
CA THR A 7 38.37 18.32 4.89
C THR A 7 39.20 17.44 5.83
N LYS A 8 40.09 18.03 6.65
CA LYS A 8 40.90 17.33 7.65
C LYS A 8 40.24 17.19 9.01
N MET A 9 39.24 18.01 9.36
CA MET A 9 38.59 17.96 10.70
C MET A 9 37.62 16.78 10.87
N ILE A 10 36.96 16.35 9.79
CA ILE A 10 36.14 15.12 9.78
C ILE A 10 36.41 14.42 8.45
N PRO A 11 36.89 13.16 8.43
CA PRO A 11 37.09 12.44 7.18
C PRO A 11 35.77 12.31 6.44
N LEU A 12 35.69 12.87 5.22
CA LEU A 12 34.51 12.76 4.36
C LEU A 12 34.07 11.30 4.17
N THR A 13 35.03 10.38 4.13
CA THR A 13 34.79 8.93 4.06
C THR A 13 33.98 8.41 5.24
N PHE A 14 34.24 8.92 6.46
CA PHE A 14 33.49 8.52 7.65
C PHE A 14 32.04 9.02 7.59
N LEU A 15 31.84 10.30 7.22
CA LEU A 15 30.50 10.87 7.07
C LEU A 15 29.70 10.16 5.96
N LEU A 16 30.35 9.86 4.84
CA LEU A 16 29.76 9.10 3.74
C LEU A 16 29.40 7.68 4.18
N GLY A 17 30.27 7.01 4.93
CA GLY A 17 30.01 5.68 5.49
C GLY A 17 28.76 5.67 6.39
N PHE A 18 28.63 6.64 7.29
CA PHE A 18 27.44 6.79 8.13
C PHE A 18 26.19 7.10 7.31
N TYR A 19 26.29 8.02 6.33
CA TYR A 19 25.17 8.38 5.47
C TYR A 19 24.66 7.18 4.67
N VAL A 20 25.56 6.48 3.95
CA VAL A 20 25.21 5.30 3.15
C VAL A 20 24.64 4.20 4.03
N SER A 21 25.22 3.94 5.19
CA SER A 21 24.69 2.94 6.14
C SER A 21 23.25 3.27 6.56
N ASN A 22 22.96 4.53 6.89
CA ASN A 22 21.60 4.95 7.22
C ASN A 22 20.63 4.84 6.03
N VAL A 23 21.06 5.19 4.83
CA VAL A 23 20.25 5.05 3.61
C VAL A 23 19.90 3.58 3.36
N VAL A 24 20.88 2.67 3.46
CA VAL A 24 20.67 1.23 3.28
C VAL A 24 19.71 0.67 4.33
N ILE A 25 19.87 1.05 5.61
CA ILE A 25 18.96 0.62 6.68
C ILE A 25 17.53 1.08 6.41
N ARG A 26 17.34 2.34 6.00
CA ARG A 26 16.01 2.88 5.70
C ARG A 26 15.39 2.20 4.49
N TRP A 27 16.17 1.96 3.44
CA TRP A 27 15.72 1.25 2.25
C TRP A 27 15.28 -0.18 2.58
N TRP A 28 16.08 -0.90 3.38
CA TRP A 28 15.73 -2.26 3.80
C TRP A 28 14.44 -2.29 4.64
N ARG A 29 14.30 -1.37 5.60
CA ARG A 29 13.06 -1.23 6.37
C ARG A 29 11.84 -0.95 5.51
N GLN A 30 11.97 -0.12 4.46
CA GLN A 30 10.88 0.11 3.50
C GLN A 30 10.51 -1.16 2.75
N PHE A 31 11.50 -1.96 2.36
CA PHE A 31 11.29 -3.25 1.69
C PHE A 31 10.58 -4.25 2.60
N GLU A 32 10.98 -4.36 3.87
CA GLU A 32 10.33 -5.22 4.86
C GLU A 32 8.87 -4.83 5.15
N CYS A 33 8.53 -3.54 5.01
CA CYS A 33 7.16 -3.05 5.18
C CYS A 33 6.25 -3.30 3.97
N ILE A 34 6.71 -3.93 2.88
CA ILE A 34 5.87 -4.29 1.74
C ILE A 34 5.03 -5.52 2.14
N PRO A 35 3.71 -5.39 2.37
CA PRO A 35 2.87 -6.55 2.66
C PRO A 35 2.82 -7.50 1.45
N TRP A 36 3.20 -8.76 1.68
CA TRP A 36 2.99 -9.83 0.72
C TRP A 36 1.55 -10.34 0.82
N PRO A 37 0.84 -10.54 -0.30
CA PRO A 37 -0.56 -10.97 -0.27
C PRO A 37 -0.73 -12.40 0.24
N GLU A 38 0.33 -13.23 0.18
CA GLU A 38 0.31 -14.66 0.51
C GLU A 38 -0.18 -14.92 1.95
N ASP A 39 0.36 -14.19 2.93
CA ASP A 39 -0.01 -14.35 4.34
C ASP A 39 -1.49 -14.04 4.57
N ILE A 40 -1.96 -12.93 3.99
CA ILE A 40 -3.35 -12.49 4.11
C ILE A 40 -4.27 -13.49 3.43
N LEU A 41 -3.93 -13.95 2.23
CA LEU A 41 -4.74 -14.93 1.47
C LEU A 41 -4.82 -16.28 2.19
N SER A 42 -3.72 -16.73 2.80
CA SER A 42 -3.69 -17.94 3.60
C SER A 42 -4.63 -17.83 4.81
N LEU A 43 -4.55 -16.71 5.55
CA LEU A 43 -5.47 -16.42 6.66
C LEU A 43 -6.93 -16.33 6.20
N LEU A 44 -7.18 -15.75 5.03
CA LEU A 44 -8.52 -15.63 4.44
C LEU A 44 -9.14 -17.00 4.17
N CYS A 45 -8.32 -17.96 3.70
CA CYS A 45 -8.76 -19.33 3.44
C CYS A 45 -9.11 -20.09 4.73
N THR A 46 -8.47 -19.76 5.86
CA THR A 46 -8.78 -20.38 7.15
C THR A 46 -9.99 -19.73 7.82
N LEU A 47 -10.16 -18.42 7.72
CA LEU A 47 -11.28 -17.67 8.31
C LEU A 47 -12.61 -17.89 7.58
N ILE A 48 -12.59 -18.06 6.26
CA ILE A 48 -13.79 -18.30 5.46
C ILE A 48 -13.71 -19.71 4.87
N PRO A 49 -13.97 -20.75 5.68
CA PRO A 49 -14.00 -22.12 5.20
C PRO A 49 -15.22 -22.33 4.28
N GLY A 50 -15.09 -23.22 3.31
CA GLY A 50 -16.17 -23.60 2.42
C GLY A 50 -15.83 -23.48 0.94
N LYS A 51 -16.32 -24.44 0.16
CA LYS A 51 -16.15 -24.51 -1.30
C LYS A 51 -17.34 -23.95 -2.07
N ASP A 52 -18.32 -23.41 -1.37
CA ASP A 52 -19.50 -22.81 -1.98
C ASP A 52 -19.14 -21.55 -2.77
N ILE A 53 -19.92 -21.28 -3.81
CA ILE A 53 -19.76 -20.10 -4.68
C ILE A 53 -19.75 -18.81 -3.84
N LYS A 54 -20.62 -18.73 -2.81
CA LYS A 54 -20.69 -17.57 -1.91
C LYS A 54 -19.39 -17.36 -1.13
N SER A 55 -18.84 -18.43 -0.54
CA SER A 55 -17.57 -18.36 0.21
C SER A 55 -16.39 -18.02 -0.72
N GLN A 56 -16.38 -18.57 -1.94
CA GLN A 56 -15.37 -18.23 -2.94
C GLN A 56 -15.45 -16.76 -3.37
N GLN A 57 -16.65 -16.25 -3.66
CA GLN A 57 -16.88 -14.86 -3.99
C GLN A 57 -16.44 -13.93 -2.86
N ARG A 58 -16.75 -14.25 -1.59
CA ARG A 58 -16.26 -13.48 -0.44
C ARG A 58 -14.74 -13.43 -0.38
N ARG A 59 -14.07 -14.58 -0.53
CA ARG A 59 -12.60 -14.62 -0.52
C ARG A 59 -11.99 -13.76 -1.64
N HIS A 60 -12.53 -13.85 -2.85
CA HIS A 60 -12.07 -13.05 -3.99
C HIS A 60 -12.32 -11.55 -3.78
N THR A 61 -13.47 -11.17 -3.24
CA THR A 61 -13.81 -9.78 -2.94
C THR A 61 -12.87 -9.19 -1.89
N ILE A 62 -12.61 -9.92 -0.79
CA ILE A 62 -11.68 -9.46 0.25
C ILE A 62 -10.26 -9.37 -0.30
N ALA A 63 -9.80 -10.36 -1.08
CA ALA A 63 -8.50 -10.30 -1.74
C ALA A 63 -8.36 -9.07 -2.65
N ARG A 64 -9.41 -8.75 -3.41
CA ARG A 64 -9.45 -7.54 -4.26
C ARG A 64 -9.39 -6.26 -3.43
N TYR A 65 -10.10 -6.19 -2.30
CA TYR A 65 -10.03 -5.03 -1.40
C TYR A 65 -8.63 -4.85 -0.80
N VAL A 66 -7.95 -5.92 -0.39
CA VAL A 66 -6.57 -5.85 0.09
C VAL A 66 -5.64 -5.30 -1.00
N ASN A 67 -5.77 -5.79 -2.23
CA ASN A 67 -5.01 -5.28 -3.37
C ASN A 67 -5.33 -3.82 -3.70
N LEU A 68 -6.59 -3.41 -3.57
CA LEU A 68 -7.02 -2.03 -3.74
C LEU A 68 -6.39 -1.09 -2.70
N VAL A 69 -6.33 -1.50 -1.42
CA VAL A 69 -5.66 -0.74 -0.35
C VAL A 69 -4.19 -0.55 -0.69
N ALA A 70 -3.50 -1.63 -1.07
CA ALA A 70 -2.10 -1.57 -1.47
C ALA A 70 -1.89 -0.60 -2.66
N ALA A 71 -2.74 -0.67 -3.69
CA ALA A 71 -2.68 0.23 -4.84
C ALA A 71 -2.89 1.69 -4.44
N LEU A 72 -3.84 1.98 -3.54
CA LEU A 72 -4.10 3.34 -3.07
C LEU A 72 -2.92 3.91 -2.24
N VAL A 73 -2.39 3.12 -1.31
CA VAL A 73 -1.23 3.52 -0.48
C VAL A 73 0.02 3.70 -1.35
N TYR A 74 0.34 2.74 -2.21
CA TYR A 74 1.52 2.86 -3.07
C TYR A 74 1.40 3.97 -4.11
N ARG A 75 0.19 4.33 -4.55
CA ARG A 75 -0.03 5.50 -5.40
C ARG A 75 0.35 6.82 -4.70
N GLU A 76 0.20 6.90 -3.38
CA GLU A 76 0.61 8.06 -2.59
C GLU A 76 2.13 8.13 -2.39
N ILE A 77 2.80 6.99 -2.25
CA ILE A 77 4.24 6.96 -1.90
C ILE A 77 5.15 6.80 -3.14
N SER A 78 4.70 6.05 -4.16
CA SER A 78 5.48 5.71 -5.35
C SER A 78 5.04 6.49 -6.59
N SER A 79 5.96 7.25 -7.17
CA SER A 79 5.73 7.97 -8.43
C SER A 79 5.45 7.04 -9.61
N THR A 80 6.01 5.83 -9.60
CA THR A 80 5.77 4.82 -10.64
C THR A 80 4.35 4.29 -10.58
N ILE A 81 3.84 3.96 -9.40
CA ILE A 81 2.44 3.53 -9.23
C ILE A 81 1.49 4.68 -9.52
N ARG A 82 1.84 5.91 -9.13
CA ARG A 82 1.06 7.10 -9.48
C ARG A 82 0.94 7.34 -10.99
N ARG A 83 1.99 7.07 -11.75
CA ARG A 83 1.95 7.14 -13.23
C ARG A 83 1.12 5.99 -13.84
N ARG A 84 1.15 4.80 -13.24
CA ARG A 84 0.33 3.66 -13.68
C ARG A 84 -1.16 3.87 -13.40
N PHE A 85 -1.50 4.48 -12.27
CA PHE A 85 -2.89 4.79 -11.90
C PHE A 85 -3.06 6.29 -11.62
N PRO A 86 -3.09 7.17 -12.64
CA PRO A 86 -3.17 8.61 -12.42
C PRO A 86 -4.48 9.06 -11.79
N SER A 87 -5.61 8.41 -12.11
CA SER A 87 -6.92 8.72 -11.56
C SER A 87 -7.60 7.48 -10.97
N MET A 88 -8.64 7.67 -10.16
CA MET A 88 -9.44 6.55 -9.62
C MET A 88 -10.14 5.75 -10.71
N SER A 89 -10.48 6.37 -11.84
CA SER A 89 -11.03 5.67 -13.00
C SER A 89 -10.08 4.61 -13.56
N HIS A 90 -8.76 4.81 -13.45
CA HIS A 90 -7.78 3.79 -13.87
C HIS A 90 -7.78 2.58 -12.94
N LEU A 91 -8.13 2.75 -11.66
CA LEU A 91 -8.31 1.62 -10.74
C LEU A 91 -9.56 0.81 -11.11
N VAL A 92 -10.63 1.48 -11.55
CA VAL A 92 -11.83 0.82 -12.07
C VAL A 92 -11.52 0.03 -13.33
N GLN A 93 -10.85 0.66 -14.31
CA GLN A 93 -10.44 0.00 -15.55
C GLN A 93 -9.52 -1.22 -15.32
N SER A 94 -8.70 -1.18 -14.28
CA SER A 94 -7.84 -2.31 -13.89
C SER A 94 -8.57 -3.46 -13.19
N GLY A 95 -9.86 -3.29 -12.87
CA GLY A 95 -10.65 -4.27 -12.14
C GLY A 95 -10.39 -4.34 -10.64
N LEU A 96 -9.57 -3.42 -10.08
CA LEU A 96 -9.34 -3.34 -8.63
C LEU A 96 -10.53 -2.71 -7.89
N LEU A 97 -11.29 -1.86 -8.57
CA LEU A 97 -12.43 -1.13 -8.02
C LEU A 97 -13.62 -1.30 -8.96
N THR A 98 -14.84 -1.35 -8.43
CA THR A 98 -16.06 -1.28 -9.26
C THR A 98 -16.58 0.16 -9.33
N ASP A 99 -17.40 0.49 -10.34
CA ASP A 99 -18.00 1.82 -10.45
C ASP A 99 -18.86 2.17 -9.22
N THR A 100 -19.57 1.20 -8.66
CA THR A 100 -20.39 1.38 -7.45
C THR A 100 -19.53 1.66 -6.23
N GLU A 101 -18.42 0.95 -6.05
CA GLU A 101 -17.48 1.20 -4.96
C GLU A 101 -16.77 2.55 -5.10
N LEU A 102 -16.48 2.99 -6.33
CA LEU A 102 -15.93 4.32 -6.57
C LEU A 102 -16.89 5.42 -6.12
N GLN A 103 -18.18 5.26 -6.40
CA GLN A 103 -19.21 6.20 -5.93
C GLN A 103 -19.24 6.24 -4.40
N LEU A 104 -19.23 5.07 -3.75
CA LEU A 104 -19.21 4.97 -2.28
C LEU A 104 -17.96 5.65 -1.68
N ILE A 105 -16.78 5.41 -2.24
CA ILE A 105 -15.54 6.08 -1.81
C ILE A 105 -15.67 7.60 -1.94
N ASN A 106 -16.20 8.08 -3.07
CA ASN A 106 -16.36 9.50 -3.30
C ASN A 106 -17.32 10.13 -2.29
N GLU A 107 -18.44 9.47 -1.99
CA GLU A 107 -19.40 9.89 -0.98
C GLU A 107 -18.79 9.94 0.41
N THR A 108 -18.17 8.85 0.87
CA THR A 108 -17.50 8.79 2.19
C THR A 108 -16.35 9.80 2.29
N SER A 109 -15.64 10.06 1.20
CA SER A 109 -14.53 11.02 1.19
C SER A 109 -14.96 12.49 1.24
N LYS A 110 -16.26 12.81 1.06
CA LYS A 110 -16.78 14.17 1.27
C LYS A 110 -16.68 14.56 2.74
N GLU A 111 -16.91 13.61 3.64
CA GLU A 111 -16.83 13.79 5.09
C GLU A 111 -15.39 13.64 5.61
N ILE A 112 -14.63 12.69 5.05
CA ILE A 112 -13.25 12.36 5.49
C ILE A 112 -12.28 12.48 4.31
N LYS A 113 -11.68 13.66 4.14
CA LYS A 113 -10.87 14.00 2.94
C LYS A 113 -9.55 13.21 2.78
N ASN A 114 -8.93 12.77 3.88
CA ASN A 114 -7.51 12.36 3.88
C ASN A 114 -7.25 10.85 4.07
N ILE A 115 -8.29 10.00 4.04
CA ILE A 115 -8.15 8.60 4.43
C ILE A 115 -8.88 7.64 3.48
N ARG A 116 -8.76 7.88 2.17
CA ARG A 116 -9.45 7.07 1.15
C ARG A 116 -8.99 5.60 1.14
N TRP A 117 -7.73 5.35 1.49
CA TRP A 117 -7.16 4.00 1.55
C TRP A 117 -7.68 3.16 2.72
N MET A 118 -8.24 3.76 3.79
CA MET A 118 -8.84 2.99 4.90
C MET A 118 -10.26 2.50 4.57
N ILE A 119 -10.93 3.10 3.59
CA ILE A 119 -12.32 2.74 3.26
C ILE A 119 -12.45 1.25 2.87
N PRO A 120 -11.61 0.70 1.97
CA PRO A 120 -11.71 -0.72 1.64
C PRO A 120 -11.33 -1.65 2.80
N LEU A 121 -10.49 -1.21 3.75
CA LEU A 121 -10.22 -1.98 4.98
C LEU A 121 -11.47 -2.14 5.83
N HIS A 122 -12.30 -1.10 5.91
CA HIS A 122 -13.57 -1.18 6.61
C HIS A 122 -14.54 -2.16 5.94
N TRP A 123 -14.57 -2.21 4.60
CA TRP A 123 -15.39 -3.18 3.88
C TRP A 123 -14.94 -4.62 4.10
N VAL A 124 -13.62 -4.87 4.22
CA VAL A 124 -13.10 -6.19 4.59
C VAL A 124 -13.69 -6.64 5.94
N GLN A 125 -13.65 -5.77 6.95
CA GLN A 125 -14.22 -6.09 8.27
C GLN A 125 -15.72 -6.43 8.18
N GLN A 126 -16.50 -5.66 7.44
CA GLN A 126 -17.93 -5.93 7.25
C GLN A 126 -18.18 -7.28 6.55
N ASN A 127 -17.38 -7.62 5.54
CA ASN A 127 -17.52 -8.88 4.79
C ASN A 127 -17.04 -10.11 5.56
N CYS A 128 -16.16 -9.95 6.56
CA CYS A 128 -15.73 -11.03 7.45
C CYS A 128 -16.77 -11.38 8.53
N HIS A 129 -17.59 -10.43 8.98
CA HIS A 129 -18.60 -10.66 10.03
C HIS A 129 -19.98 -11.08 9.49
N GLY A 130 -20.24 -10.87 8.19
CA GLY A 130 -21.52 -11.19 7.55
C GLY A 130 -21.64 -12.62 7.06
#